data_AF-A0A2W6ZGH0-F1
#
_entry.id   AF-A0A2W6ZGH0-F1
#
_cell.length_a   1.000
_cell.length_b   1.000
_cell.length_c   1.000
_cell.angle_alpha   90.00
_cell.angle_beta   90.00
_cell.angle_gamma   90.00
#
_symmetry.space_group_name_H-M   'P 1'
#
loop_
_entity.id
_entity.type
_entity.pdbx_description
1 polymer ?
#
loop_
_entity_poly.entity_id
_entity_poly.type
_entity_poly.pdbx_seq_one_letter_code
_entity_poly.pdbx_strand_id
1 'polypeptide(L)'
;MATPPEKKAKPGPKPGESNRTCTEEGCDRDHYAKGLCFRHWRASKGYKAGGDRAKANANYDNSDQGKKRHDKSYQKRQIIKKLTGATSITAAFADPVAIAKLREKRAALEAVWDYFTDEQKAILSQE
;
A
#
# COMPACT_ATOMS: atom_id res chain seq x y z
N MET A 1 5.11 -23.62 5.82
CA MET A 1 5.92 -22.42 6.06
C MET A 1 6.09 -21.73 4.70
N ALA A 2 5.32 -20.69 4.42
CA ALA A 2 5.31 -20.04 3.09
C ALA A 2 6.56 -19.14 2.95
N THR A 3 7.43 -19.47 2.00
CA THR A 3 8.58 -18.64 1.64
C THR A 3 8.12 -17.35 0.93
N PRO A 4 8.78 -16.21 1.16
CA PRO A 4 8.50 -14.97 0.43
C PRO A 4 8.85 -15.11 -1.07
N PRO A 5 8.12 -14.45 -1.99
CA PRO A 5 8.44 -14.50 -3.41
C PRO A 5 9.79 -13.82 -3.68
N GLU A 6 10.72 -14.57 -4.25
CA GLU A 6 12.01 -14.07 -4.73
C GLU A 6 11.81 -12.97 -5.77
N LYS A 7 12.33 -11.78 -5.46
CA LYS A 7 12.27 -10.62 -6.36
C LYS A 7 13.22 -10.92 -7.53
N LYS A 8 12.69 -11.31 -8.70
CA LYS A 8 13.52 -11.47 -9.91
C LYS A 8 14.14 -10.11 -10.27
N ALA A 9 15.44 -9.97 -10.04
CA ALA A 9 16.22 -8.84 -10.52
C ALA A 9 16.16 -8.80 -12.06
N LYS A 10 15.95 -7.61 -12.63
CA LYS A 10 15.91 -7.44 -14.09
C LYS A 10 17.30 -7.76 -14.68
N PRO A 11 17.39 -8.47 -15.81
CA PRO A 11 18.66 -8.71 -16.46
C PRO A 11 19.27 -7.38 -16.94
N GLY A 12 20.52 -7.13 -16.54
CA GLY A 12 21.33 -6.01 -17.01
C GLY A 12 21.65 -6.13 -18.51
N PRO A 13 22.11 -5.03 -19.14
CA PRO A 13 22.39 -4.99 -20.57
C PRO A 13 23.55 -5.93 -20.96
N LYS A 14 23.43 -6.55 -22.15
CA LYS A 14 24.41 -7.47 -22.77
C LYS A 14 25.42 -6.72 -23.67
N PRO A 15 26.57 -7.34 -24.01
CA PRO A 15 27.84 -6.64 -24.15
C PRO A 15 28.08 -6.02 -25.55
N GLY A 16 28.51 -4.76 -25.50
CA GLY A 16 29.23 -4.00 -26.52
C GLY A 16 30.14 -3.03 -25.74
N GLU A 17 31.43 -3.32 -25.77
CA GLU A 17 32.39 -3.17 -24.69
C GLU A 17 32.81 -1.72 -24.39
N SER A 18 32.61 -1.30 -23.14
CA SER A 18 33.68 -0.71 -22.32
C SER A 18 33.18 -0.74 -20.89
N ASN A 19 34.01 -1.29 -20.02
CA ASN A 19 33.82 -1.38 -18.58
C ASN A 19 33.77 0.03 -17.98
N ARG A 20 32.66 0.73 -18.19
CA ARG A 20 32.45 2.07 -17.66
C ARG A 20 31.75 1.82 -16.33
N THR A 21 32.52 1.58 -15.29
CA THR A 21 32.03 1.85 -13.95
C THR A 21 31.79 3.36 -13.83
N CYS A 22 30.99 3.76 -12.84
CA CYS A 22 30.82 5.16 -12.56
C CYS A 22 32.18 5.82 -12.30
N THR A 23 32.45 6.95 -12.93
CA THR A 23 33.67 7.76 -12.71
C THR A 23 33.69 8.46 -11.35
N GLU A 24 32.79 8.11 -10.45
CA GLU A 24 32.68 8.73 -9.12
C GLU A 24 33.42 7.85 -8.13
N GLU A 25 34.27 8.47 -7.31
CA GLU A 25 35.09 7.75 -6.33
C GLU A 25 34.19 6.95 -5.37
N GLY A 26 34.46 5.64 -5.26
CA GLY A 26 33.68 4.72 -4.42
C GLY A 26 32.33 4.28 -5.01
N CYS A 27 32.11 4.39 -6.32
CA CYS A 27 30.88 3.93 -6.98
C CYS A 27 31.13 2.83 -8.03
N ASP A 28 31.06 1.57 -7.61
CA ASP A 28 31.21 0.40 -8.49
C ASP A 28 29.94 0.03 -9.29
N ARG A 29 29.10 1.03 -9.57
CA ARG A 29 27.86 0.82 -10.33
C ARG A 29 28.08 1.03 -11.81
N ASP A 30 27.32 0.30 -12.62
CA ASP A 30 27.32 0.43 -14.06
C ASP A 30 27.04 1.87 -14.50
N HIS A 31 27.89 2.38 -15.40
CA HIS A 31 27.70 3.64 -16.10
C HIS A 31 26.39 3.61 -16.88
N TYR A 32 25.64 4.69 -16.75
CA TYR A 32 24.40 4.92 -17.49
C TYR A 32 24.61 5.92 -18.63
N ALA A 33 25.15 7.11 -18.33
CA ALA A 33 25.44 8.14 -19.32
C ALA A 33 26.50 9.13 -18.79
N LYS A 34 27.36 9.64 -19.69
CA LYS A 34 28.45 10.59 -19.36
C LYS A 34 29.47 10.14 -18.29
N GLY A 35 29.91 8.88 -18.29
CA GLY A 35 30.76 8.31 -17.22
C GLY A 35 30.06 8.06 -15.89
N LEU A 36 28.81 8.50 -15.69
CA LEU A 36 28.10 8.40 -14.41
C LEU A 36 27.06 7.26 -14.38
N CYS A 37 26.90 6.59 -13.25
CA CYS A 37 25.78 5.67 -13.02
C CYS A 37 24.44 6.42 -13.03
N PHE A 38 23.30 5.72 -13.18
CA PHE A 38 21.98 6.35 -13.25
C PHE A 38 21.69 7.33 -12.10
N ARG A 39 22.14 7.00 -10.88
CA ARG A 39 21.99 7.87 -9.69
C ARG A 39 22.77 9.16 -9.83
N HIS A 40 24.06 9.08 -10.21
CA HIS A 40 24.94 10.24 -10.33
C HIS A 40 24.66 11.08 -11.58
N TRP A 41 24.29 10.43 -12.70
CA TRP A 41 23.81 11.13 -13.89
C TRP A 41 22.56 11.97 -13.60
N ARG A 42 21.61 11.39 -12.85
CA ARG A 42 20.39 12.09 -12.41
C ARG A 42 20.71 13.25 -11.47
N ALA A 43 21.60 13.05 -10.49
CA ALA A 43 22.05 14.10 -9.58
C ALA A 43 22.79 15.25 -10.31
N SER A 44 23.68 14.93 -11.26
CA SER A 44 24.41 15.89 -12.11
C SER A 44 23.47 16.75 -12.96
N LYS A 45 22.31 16.22 -13.37
CA LYS A 45 21.24 16.95 -14.07
C LYS A 45 20.38 17.83 -13.15
N GLY A 46 20.73 17.97 -11.87
CA GLY A 46 19.96 18.74 -10.88
C GLY A 46 18.71 18.04 -10.38
N TYR A 47 18.43 16.82 -10.85
CA TYR A 47 17.34 16.02 -10.28
C TYR A 47 17.80 15.46 -8.93
N LYS A 48 17.37 16.07 -7.82
CA LYS A 48 17.64 15.55 -6.48
C LYS A 48 17.23 14.07 -6.40
N ALA A 49 18.14 13.23 -5.92
CA ALA A 49 17.98 11.78 -5.82
C ALA A 49 16.89 11.43 -4.81
N GLY A 50 15.63 11.53 -5.22
CA GLY A 50 14.51 11.57 -4.29
C GLY A 50 14.52 12.89 -3.54
N GLY A 51 13.50 13.73 -3.75
CA GLY A 51 13.08 14.60 -2.64
C GLY A 51 12.78 13.73 -1.41
N ASP A 52 12.68 14.34 -0.22
CA ASP A 52 12.26 13.67 1.01
C ASP A 52 11.00 12.84 0.73
N ARG A 53 11.16 11.56 0.41
CA ARG A 53 10.03 10.64 0.20
C ARG A 53 9.21 10.56 1.48
N ALA A 54 9.86 10.75 2.62
CA ALA A 54 9.23 10.94 3.92
C ALA A 54 8.25 12.14 3.91
N LYS A 55 8.65 13.31 3.40
CA LYS A 55 7.75 14.48 3.29
C LYS A 55 6.65 14.28 2.25
N ALA A 56 6.94 13.64 1.12
CA ALA A 56 5.93 13.35 0.10
C ALA A 56 4.87 12.35 0.60
N ASN A 57 5.29 11.29 1.30
CA ASN A 57 4.39 10.32 1.93
C ASN A 57 3.62 10.95 3.10
N ALA A 58 4.28 11.76 3.94
CA ALA A 58 3.60 12.48 5.02
C ALA A 58 2.54 13.45 4.49
N ASN A 59 2.76 14.08 3.32
CA ASN A 59 1.77 14.93 2.69
C ASN A 59 0.61 14.11 2.08
N TYR A 60 0.90 12.93 1.51
CA TYR A 60 -0.13 12.01 1.02
C TYR A 60 -1.05 11.50 2.14
N ASP A 61 -0.49 11.04 3.26
CA ASP A 61 -1.22 10.54 4.43
C ASP A 61 -2.00 11.64 5.17
N ASN A 62 -1.53 12.90 5.12
CA ASN A 62 -2.19 14.04 5.79
C ASN A 62 -3.08 14.89 4.87
N SER A 63 -3.10 14.63 3.56
CA SER A 63 -3.94 15.36 2.60
C SER A 63 -5.42 15.16 2.88
N ASP A 64 -6.26 16.16 2.58
CA ASP A 64 -7.72 16.01 2.61
C ASP A 64 -8.20 14.84 1.76
N GLN A 65 -7.50 14.56 0.65
CA GLN A 65 -7.79 13.43 -0.22
C GLN A 65 -7.44 12.07 0.42
N GLY A 66 -6.34 12.00 1.17
CA GLY A 66 -5.91 10.85 1.96
C GLY A 66 -6.86 10.59 3.13
N LYS A 67 -7.21 11.64 3.89
CA LYS A 67 -8.16 11.59 5.00
C LYS A 67 -9.57 11.18 4.54
N LYS A 68 -10.08 11.74 3.44
CA LYS A 68 -11.42 11.38 2.89
C LYS A 68 -11.50 9.95 2.36
N ARG A 69 -10.40 9.40 1.82
CA ARG A 69 -10.32 7.98 1.43
C ARG A 69 -10.16 7.06 2.64
N HIS A 70 -9.40 7.49 3.64
CA HIS A 70 -9.18 6.76 4.87
C HIS A 70 -10.48 6.66 5.67
N ASP A 71 -11.26 7.74 5.79
CA ASP A 71 -12.42 7.82 6.68
C ASP A 71 -13.49 6.74 6.42
N LYS A 72 -13.94 6.57 5.17
CA LYS A 72 -15.08 5.71 4.82
C LYS A 72 -14.80 4.21 5.02
N SER A 73 -13.62 3.75 4.61
CA SER A 73 -13.24 2.33 4.76
C SER A 73 -12.68 2.02 6.14
N TYR A 74 -12.06 3.01 6.79
CA TYR A 74 -11.49 2.85 8.12
C TYR A 74 -12.57 2.72 9.19
N GLN A 75 -13.58 3.61 9.20
CA GLN A 75 -14.67 3.56 10.19
C GLN A 75 -15.41 2.22 10.18
N LYS A 76 -15.82 1.75 8.99
CA LYS A 76 -16.43 0.42 8.79
C LYS A 76 -15.56 -0.71 9.34
N ARG A 77 -14.25 -0.69 9.03
CA ARG A 77 -13.30 -1.70 9.50
C ARG A 77 -13.10 -1.66 11.02
N GLN A 78 -13.03 -0.47 11.61
CA GLN A 78 -12.87 -0.31 13.06
C GLN A 78 -14.07 -0.82 13.84
N ILE A 79 -15.29 -0.49 13.39
CA ILE A 79 -16.52 -0.99 14.01
C ILE A 79 -16.57 -2.51 13.91
N ILE A 80 -16.38 -3.08 12.72
CA ILE A 80 -16.39 -4.53 12.54
C ILE A 80 -15.30 -5.21 13.39
N LYS A 81 -14.08 -4.66 13.43
CA LYS A 81 -12.99 -5.17 14.28
C LYS A 81 -13.35 -5.11 15.76
N LYS A 82 -13.98 -4.03 16.23
CA LYS A 82 -14.41 -3.86 17.63
C LYS A 82 -15.52 -4.84 18.01
N LEU A 83 -16.44 -5.13 17.10
CA LEU A 83 -17.59 -6.01 17.35
C LEU A 83 -17.24 -7.50 17.23
N THR A 84 -16.39 -7.86 16.26
CA THR A 84 -16.12 -9.26 15.89
C THR A 84 -14.70 -9.72 16.21
N GLY A 85 -13.75 -8.81 16.38
CA GLY A 85 -12.32 -9.12 16.49
C GLY A 85 -11.64 -9.40 15.14
N ALA A 86 -12.36 -9.38 14.03
CA ALA A 86 -11.84 -9.76 12.72
C ALA A 86 -10.76 -8.78 12.20
N THR A 87 -9.76 -9.33 11.52
CA THR A 87 -8.65 -8.56 10.91
C THR A 87 -9.07 -7.82 9.64
N SER A 88 -10.17 -8.23 9.01
CA SER A 88 -10.73 -7.61 7.81
C SER A 88 -12.24 -7.79 7.74
N ILE A 89 -12.89 -6.96 6.92
CA ILE A 89 -14.33 -7.04 6.65
C ILE A 89 -14.66 -8.39 6.02
N THR A 90 -13.88 -8.82 5.02
CA THR A 90 -14.08 -10.11 4.35
C THR A 90 -14.02 -11.28 5.33
N ALA A 91 -13.08 -11.25 6.29
CA ALA A 91 -13.00 -12.29 7.32
C ALA A 91 -14.23 -12.30 8.23
N ALA A 92 -14.77 -11.12 8.58
CA ALA A 92 -15.97 -11.02 9.41
C ALA A 92 -17.24 -11.55 8.73
N PHE A 93 -17.34 -11.43 7.40
CA PHE A 93 -18.47 -11.95 6.62
C PHE A 93 -18.26 -13.39 6.12
N ALA A 94 -17.08 -13.99 6.33
CA ALA A 94 -16.82 -15.40 6.05
C ALA A 94 -17.11 -16.29 7.27
N ASP A 95 -17.16 -15.72 8.48
CA ASP A 95 -17.44 -16.45 9.73
C ASP A 95 -18.90 -16.23 10.16
N PRO A 96 -19.73 -17.30 10.23
CA PRO A 96 -21.13 -17.19 10.64
C PRO A 96 -21.30 -16.65 12.08
N VAL A 97 -20.34 -16.89 12.98
CA VAL A 97 -20.41 -16.37 14.36
C VAL A 97 -20.17 -14.86 14.39
N ALA A 98 -19.26 -14.37 13.54
CA ALA A 98 -19.03 -12.95 13.39
C ALA A 98 -20.24 -12.24 12.76
N ILE A 99 -20.91 -12.86 11.78
CA ILE A 99 -22.16 -12.35 11.20
C ILE A 99 -23.26 -12.25 12.26
N ALA A 100 -23.45 -13.29 13.09
CA ALA A 100 -24.43 -13.27 14.17
C ALA A 100 -24.19 -12.10 15.16
N LYS A 101 -22.93 -11.87 15.56
CA LYS A 101 -22.55 -10.72 16.40
C LYS A 101 -22.81 -9.37 15.74
N LEU A 102 -22.61 -9.26 14.43
CA LEU A 102 -22.88 -8.04 13.67
C LEU A 102 -24.39 -7.77 13.57
N ARG A 103 -25.21 -8.81 13.41
CA ARG A 103 -26.68 -8.70 13.43
C ARG A 103 -27.20 -8.26 14.79
N GLU A 104 -26.73 -8.89 15.88
CA GLU A 104 -27.10 -8.50 17.26
C GLU A 104 -26.78 -7.02 17.53
N LYS A 105 -25.66 -6.53 16.99
CA LYS A 105 -25.18 -5.16 17.19
C LYS A 105 -25.45 -4.26 15.99
N ARG A 106 -26.54 -4.50 15.26
CA ARG A 106 -26.96 -3.71 14.10
C ARG A 106 -27.05 -2.20 14.37
N ALA A 107 -27.50 -1.81 15.56
CA ALA A 107 -27.54 -0.39 15.97
C ALA A 107 -26.16 0.30 15.90
N ALA A 108 -25.07 -0.43 16.16
CA ALA A 108 -23.70 0.11 16.05
C ALA A 108 -23.22 0.22 14.59
N LEU A 109 -23.90 -0.45 13.65
CA LEU A 109 -23.62 -0.42 12.22
C LEU A 109 -24.40 0.66 11.47
N GLU A 110 -25.43 1.27 12.06
CA GLU A 110 -26.23 2.35 11.44
C GLU A 110 -25.36 3.50 10.93
N ALA A 111 -24.38 3.93 11.73
CA ALA A 111 -23.46 5.01 11.36
C ALA A 111 -22.62 4.71 10.11
N VAL A 112 -22.51 3.44 9.72
CA VAL A 112 -21.75 2.98 8.56
C VAL A 112 -22.59 2.15 7.58
N TRP A 113 -23.92 2.15 7.74
CA TRP A 113 -24.83 1.28 6.98
C TRP A 113 -24.77 1.53 5.49
N ASP A 114 -24.70 2.80 5.08
CA ASP A 114 -24.56 3.22 3.68
C ASP A 114 -23.27 2.73 3.01
N TYR A 115 -22.25 2.34 3.80
CA TYR A 115 -20.97 1.84 3.30
C TYR A 115 -20.92 0.32 3.13
N PHE A 116 -21.99 -0.41 3.46
CA PHE A 116 -22.11 -1.82 3.13
C PHE A 116 -22.58 -2.01 1.69
N THR A 117 -22.06 -3.06 1.04
CA THR A 117 -22.60 -3.48 -0.26
C THR A 117 -24.00 -4.06 -0.08
N ASP A 118 -24.78 -4.08 -1.14
CA ASP A 118 -26.16 -4.60 -1.08
C ASP A 118 -26.18 -6.08 -0.65
N GLU A 119 -25.20 -6.88 -1.07
CA GLU A 119 -24.99 -8.25 -0.58
C GLU A 119 -24.76 -8.31 0.93
N GLN A 120 -23.90 -7.43 1.47
CA GLN A 120 -23.63 -7.38 2.91
C GLN A 120 -24.85 -6.93 3.71
N LYS A 121 -25.61 -5.96 3.18
CA LYS A 121 -26.88 -5.51 3.77
C LYS A 121 -27.91 -6.63 3.78
N ALA A 122 -28.01 -7.41 2.70
CA ALA A 122 -28.89 -8.57 2.64
C ALA A 122 -28.50 -9.62 3.70
N ILE A 123 -27.21 -9.94 3.83
CA ILE A 123 -26.70 -10.88 4.85
C ILE A 123 -27.01 -10.37 6.27
N LEU A 124 -26.88 -9.08 6.53
CA LEU A 124 -27.15 -8.50 7.86
C LEU A 124 -28.64 -8.23 8.14
N SER A 125 -29.49 -8.26 7.11
CA SER A 125 -30.95 -8.05 7.22
C SER A 125 -31.74 -9.36 7.28
N GLN A 126 -31.10 -10.50 7.00
CA GLN A 126 -31.69 -11.81 7.29
C GLN A 126 -31.66 -12.04 8.80
N GLU A 127 -32.83 -12.13 9.41
CA GLU A 127 -33.00 -12.54 10.81
C GLU A 127 -32.57 -14.00 11.00
#